data_AF-A0A7R9FAU3-F1
#
_entry.id   AF-A0A7R9FAU3-F1
#
_cell.length_a   1.000
_cell.length_b   1.000
_cell.length_c   1.000
_cell.angle_alpha   90.00
_cell.angle_beta   90.00
_cell.angle_gamma   90.00
#
_symmetry.space_group_name_H-M   'P 1'
#
loop_
_entity.id
_entity.type
_entity.pdbx_description
1 polymer ?
#
loop_
_entity_poly.entity_id
_entity_poly.type
_entity_poly.pdbx_seq_one_letter_code
_entity_poly.pdbx_strand_id
1 'polypeptide(L)'
;MCHVRQCRSHELRSKILSLHLLLSILQNAGPIFRANEMFVTAIKQYLCVALSKNGVSSVPEVFELSLAIFLALLSKFKMHLKMQIEVFFKEIFLNILETTSSSFEHKWMVIQALTRICADAQSVVDIYVNYDCDLSAANLFESRSDRASILSSKPQEGLGPFHQSPKKEYRDVEEANFGM
;
A
#
# COMPACT_ATOMS: atom_id res chain seq x y z
N MET A 1 -27.79 -17.85 16.51
CA MET A 1 -26.90 -17.09 15.58
C MET A 1 -26.57 -15.66 16.04
N CYS A 2 -27.37 -14.97 16.87
CA CYS A 2 -27.05 -13.60 17.33
C CYS A 2 -25.89 -13.50 18.34
N HIS A 3 -25.66 -14.51 19.19
CA HIS A 3 -24.57 -14.50 20.19
C HIS A 3 -23.16 -14.38 19.57
N VAL A 4 -22.93 -14.99 18.39
CA VAL A 4 -21.61 -15.00 17.74
C VAL A 4 -21.25 -13.63 17.15
N ARG A 5 -22.23 -12.89 16.60
CA ARG A 5 -22.02 -11.53 16.07
C ARG A 5 -21.77 -10.52 17.19
N GLN A 6 -22.47 -10.67 18.33
CA GLN A 6 -22.28 -9.81 19.51
C GLN A 6 -20.89 -10.01 20.12
N CYS A 7 -20.42 -11.26 20.22
CA CYS A 7 -19.09 -11.59 20.75
C CYS A 7 -17.98 -11.00 19.89
N ARG A 8 -18.08 -11.10 18.55
CA ARG A 8 -17.10 -10.48 17.62
C ARG A 8 -17.03 -8.95 17.75
N SER A 9 -18.16 -8.28 17.97
CA SER A 9 -18.18 -6.83 18.22
C SER A 9 -17.52 -6.48 19.56
N HIS A 10 -17.80 -7.25 20.60
CA HIS A 10 -17.18 -7.05 21.92
C HIS A 10 -15.67 -7.33 21.91
N GLU A 11 -15.23 -8.39 21.24
CA GLU A 11 -13.82 -8.72 21.03
C GLU A 11 -13.08 -7.60 20.28
N LEU A 12 -13.68 -7.08 19.20
CA LEU A 12 -13.11 -5.98 18.44
C LEU A 12 -12.99 -4.70 19.28
N ARG A 13 -14.05 -4.33 20.02
CA ARG A 13 -14.04 -3.14 20.90
C ARG A 13 -13.02 -3.26 22.02
N SER A 14 -12.89 -4.45 22.62
CA SER A 14 -11.87 -4.73 23.63
C SER A 14 -10.46 -4.61 23.05
N LYS A 15 -10.26 -5.13 21.84
CA LYS A 15 -9.00 -5.01 21.11
C LYS A 15 -8.62 -3.55 20.82
N ILE A 16 -9.56 -2.76 20.31
CA ILE A 16 -9.37 -1.33 20.02
C ILE A 16 -9.00 -0.58 21.30
N LEU A 17 -9.74 -0.80 22.39
CA LEU A 17 -9.46 -0.17 23.69
C LEU A 17 -8.05 -0.54 24.18
N SER A 18 -7.67 -1.81 24.06
CA SER A 18 -6.34 -2.29 24.45
C SER A 18 -5.23 -1.59 23.65
N LEU A 19 -5.41 -1.42 22.34
CA LEU A 19 -4.46 -0.71 21.49
C LEU A 19 -4.35 0.78 21.86
N HIS A 20 -5.47 1.44 22.17
CA HIS A 20 -5.45 2.81 22.67
C HIS A 20 -4.69 2.97 23.99
N LEU A 21 -4.88 2.04 24.94
CA LEU A 21 -4.16 2.05 26.20
C LEU A 21 -2.66 1.85 25.99
N LEU A 22 -2.27 0.91 25.12
CA LEU A 22 -0.87 0.70 24.76
C LEU A 22 -0.25 1.95 24.13
N LEU A 23 -0.97 2.60 23.20
CA LEU A 23 -0.52 3.84 22.59
C LEU A 23 -0.29 4.93 23.65
N SER A 24 -1.24 5.09 24.58
CA SER A 24 -1.14 6.06 25.67
C SER A 24 0.07 5.79 26.57
N ILE A 25 0.33 4.53 26.94
CA ILE A 25 1.49 4.15 27.75
C ILE A 25 2.79 4.53 27.02
N LEU A 26 2.89 4.25 25.73
CA LEU A 26 4.10 4.53 24.95
C LEU A 26 4.35 6.02 24.74
N GLN A 27 3.29 6.80 24.49
CA GLN A 27 3.38 8.25 24.33
C GLN A 27 3.78 8.94 25.63
N ASN A 28 3.30 8.43 26.77
CA ASN A 28 3.58 8.97 28.10
C ASN A 28 4.79 8.30 28.78
N ALA A 29 5.50 7.41 28.10
CA ALA A 29 6.65 6.72 28.66
C ALA A 29 7.80 7.70 28.98
N GLY A 30 8.06 7.88 30.28
CA GLY A 30 9.18 8.67 30.79
C GLY A 30 10.55 8.05 30.47
N PRO A 31 11.66 8.80 30.61
CA PRO A 31 13.00 8.36 30.23
C PRO A 31 13.45 7.07 30.94
N ILE A 32 13.07 6.88 32.20
CA ILE A 32 13.38 5.67 32.98
C ILE A 32 12.72 4.44 32.36
N PHE A 33 11.46 4.56 31.93
CA PHE A 33 10.73 3.47 31.28
C PHE A 33 11.31 3.14 29.90
N ARG A 34 11.77 4.17 29.18
CA ARG A 34 12.40 4.01 27.86
C ARG A 34 13.75 3.28 27.92
N ALA A 35 14.52 3.49 28.99
CA ALA A 35 15.81 2.84 29.19
C ALA A 35 15.71 1.47 29.86
N ASN A 36 14.52 1.06 30.32
CA ASN A 36 14.35 -0.21 31.03
C ASN A 36 14.39 -1.40 30.05
N GLU A 37 15.41 -2.26 30.19
CA GLU A 37 15.62 -3.40 29.29
C GLU A 37 14.48 -4.41 29.29
N MET A 38 13.83 -4.65 30.44
CA MET A 38 12.68 -5.55 30.52
C MET A 38 11.50 -5.00 29.72
N PHE A 39 11.25 -3.69 29.82
CA PHE A 39 10.20 -3.05 29.04
C PHE A 39 10.49 -3.07 27.54
N VAL A 40 11.72 -2.74 27.15
CA VAL A 40 12.16 -2.82 25.75
C VAL A 40 12.04 -4.25 25.21
N THR A 41 12.42 -5.25 26.00
CA THR A 41 12.29 -6.67 25.62
C THR A 41 10.83 -7.07 25.44
N ALA A 42 9.94 -6.62 26.34
CA ALA A 42 8.52 -6.86 26.21
C ALA A 42 7.92 -6.22 24.95
N ILE A 43 8.36 -5.00 24.59
CA ILE A 43 7.97 -4.37 23.33
C ILE A 43 8.39 -5.26 22.14
N LYS A 44 9.65 -5.70 22.10
CA LYS A 44 10.17 -6.51 21.00
C LYS A 44 9.44 -7.83 20.84
N GLN A 45 9.23 -8.56 21.94
CA GLN A 45 8.73 -9.94 21.91
C GLN A 45 7.21 -10.01 21.80
N TYR A 46 6.48 -9.06 22.38
CA TYR A 46 5.02 -9.12 22.44
C TYR A 46 4.39 -8.06 21.54
N LEU A 47 4.72 -6.78 21.76
CA LEU A 47 4.05 -5.69 21.08
C LEU A 47 4.34 -5.67 19.58
N CYS A 48 5.62 -5.76 19.19
CA CYS A 48 5.98 -5.73 17.78
C CYS A 48 5.36 -6.92 17.01
N VAL A 49 5.37 -8.12 17.60
CA VAL A 49 4.73 -9.30 17.00
C VAL A 49 3.22 -9.10 16.85
N ALA A 50 2.55 -8.51 17.85
CA ALA A 50 1.13 -8.21 17.78
C ALA A 50 0.81 -7.16 16.72
N LEU A 51 1.63 -6.11 16.60
CA LEU A 51 1.47 -5.06 15.60
C LEU A 51 1.70 -5.60 14.18
N SER A 52 2.67 -6.49 13.96
CA SER A 52 2.89 -7.10 12.64
C SER A 52 1.63 -7.84 12.15
N LYS A 53 0.95 -8.57 13.06
CA LYS A 53 -0.32 -9.24 12.76
C LYS A 53 -1.47 -8.27 12.51
N ASN A 54 -1.49 -7.14 13.22
CA ASN A 54 -2.54 -6.13 13.07
C ASN A 54 -2.32 -5.18 11.88
N GLY A 55 -1.08 -5.06 11.38
CA GLY A 55 -0.71 -4.21 10.24
C GLY A 55 -1.22 -4.72 8.89
N VAL A 56 -1.84 -5.90 8.84
CA VAL A 56 -2.56 -6.42 7.66
C VAL A 56 -4.05 -6.63 7.96
N SER A 57 -4.57 -6.02 9.03
CA SER A 57 -5.97 -6.14 9.40
C SER A 57 -6.85 -5.43 8.38
N SER A 58 -7.96 -6.06 7.99
CA SER A 58 -8.95 -5.46 7.10
C SER A 58 -9.83 -4.40 7.77
N VAL A 59 -9.72 -4.23 9.10
CA VAL A 59 -10.47 -3.23 9.87
C VAL A 59 -9.63 -1.95 9.94
N PRO A 60 -10.05 -0.85 9.28
CA PRO A 60 -9.25 0.38 9.19
C PRO A 60 -8.84 0.95 10.55
N GLU A 61 -9.75 0.94 11.53
CA GLU A 61 -9.49 1.45 12.88
C GLU A 61 -8.37 0.70 13.61
N VAL A 62 -8.30 -0.62 13.44
CA VAL A 62 -7.23 -1.45 14.05
C VAL A 62 -5.90 -1.19 13.34
N PHE A 63 -5.93 -1.03 12.02
CA PHE A 63 -4.75 -0.71 11.23
C PHE A 63 -4.20 0.68 11.56
N GLU A 64 -5.06 1.69 11.64
CA GLU A 64 -4.70 3.06 12.02
C GLU A 64 -4.04 3.10 13.40
N LEU A 65 -4.62 2.45 14.40
CA LEU A 65 -4.04 2.38 15.74
C LEU A 65 -2.69 1.66 15.74
N SER A 66 -2.55 0.62 14.92
CA SER A 66 -1.28 -0.11 14.79
C SER A 66 -0.19 0.78 14.19
N LEU A 67 -0.52 1.58 13.16
CA LEU A 67 0.40 2.58 12.60
C LEU A 67 0.73 3.68 13.62
N ALA A 68 -0.25 4.17 14.38
CA ALA A 68 -0.02 5.18 15.41
C ALA A 68 0.93 4.69 16.51
N ILE A 69 0.77 3.44 16.94
CA ILE A 69 1.68 2.80 17.91
C ILE A 69 3.08 2.66 17.31
N PHE A 70 3.19 2.22 16.06
CA PHE A 70 4.48 2.11 15.38
C PHE A 70 5.21 3.45 15.29
N LEU A 71 4.51 4.53 14.95
CA LEU A 71 5.08 5.89 14.94
C LEU A 71 5.57 6.32 16.33
N ALA A 72 4.84 5.98 17.40
CA ALA A 72 5.28 6.24 18.76
C ALA A 72 6.55 5.45 19.12
N LEU A 73 6.64 4.18 18.69
CA LEU A 73 7.83 3.35 18.85
C LEU A 73 9.04 3.91 18.10
N LEU A 74 8.86 4.37 16.86
CA LEU A 74 9.92 5.05 16.11
C LEU A 74 10.40 6.32 16.83
N SER A 75 9.50 7.15 17.32
CA SER A 75 9.87 8.41 17.97
C SER A 75 10.64 8.20 19.28
N LYS A 76 10.27 7.17 20.08
CA LYS A 76 10.75 7.03 21.46
C LYS A 76 11.70 5.86 21.70
N PHE A 77 11.68 4.83 20.85
CA PHE A 77 12.39 3.56 21.06
C PHE A 77 13.24 3.12 19.86
N LYS A 78 13.39 3.94 18.80
CA LYS A 78 14.10 3.54 17.56
C LYS A 78 15.47 2.91 17.76
N MET A 79 16.26 3.44 18.69
CA MET A 79 17.62 2.94 18.97
C MET A 79 17.62 1.46 19.40
N HIS A 80 16.54 1.00 20.04
CA HIS A 80 16.42 -0.36 20.51
C HIS A 80 15.73 -1.30 19.52
N LEU A 81 14.97 -0.78 18.55
CA LEU A 81 14.02 -1.54 17.74
C LEU A 81 14.45 -1.75 16.29
N LYS A 82 15.75 -1.73 16.01
CA LYS A 82 16.25 -1.73 14.62
C LYS A 82 15.70 -2.89 13.78
N MET A 83 15.84 -4.12 14.26
CA MET A 83 15.34 -5.31 13.56
C MET A 83 13.82 -5.29 13.36
N GLN A 84 13.08 -4.81 14.35
CA GLN A 84 11.62 -4.77 14.28
C GLN A 84 11.16 -3.76 13.25
N ILE A 85 11.80 -2.59 13.19
CA ILE A 85 11.52 -1.55 12.20
C ILE A 85 11.67 -2.09 10.79
N GLU A 86 12.72 -2.87 10.51
CA GLU A 86 12.91 -3.53 9.20
C GLU A 86 11.69 -4.34 8.79
N VAL A 87 11.26 -5.22 9.70
CA VAL A 87 10.13 -6.12 9.48
C VAL A 87 8.85 -5.32 9.25
N PHE A 88 8.61 -4.24 10.01
CA PHE A 88 7.46 -3.38 9.77
C PHE A 88 7.47 -2.76 8.38
N PHE A 89 8.61 -2.20 7.95
CA PHE A 89 8.72 -1.59 6.64
C PHE A 89 8.47 -2.58 5.51
N LYS A 90 9.10 -3.76 5.56
CA LYS A 90 8.93 -4.80 4.53
C LYS A 90 7.52 -5.41 4.52
N GLU A 91 7.08 -5.91 5.67
CA GLU A 91 5.86 -6.72 5.77
C GLU A 91 4.57 -5.90 5.74
N ILE A 92 4.63 -4.61 6.11
CA ILE A 92 3.45 -3.75 6.21
C ILE A 92 3.52 -2.60 5.22
N PHE A 93 4.52 -1.72 5.32
CA PHE A 93 4.54 -0.51 4.49
C PHE A 93 4.69 -0.84 3.00
N LEU A 94 5.75 -1.57 2.61
CA LEU A 94 6.00 -1.93 1.22
C LEU A 94 4.92 -2.89 0.70
N ASN A 95 4.62 -3.95 1.45
CA ASN A 95 3.58 -4.92 1.09
C ASN A 95 2.21 -4.26 0.78
N ILE A 96 1.75 -3.31 1.60
CA ILE A 96 0.46 -2.64 1.38
C ILE A 96 0.51 -1.72 0.14
N LEU A 97 1.65 -1.06 -0.12
CA LEU A 97 1.82 -0.16 -1.25
C LEU A 97 1.90 -0.93 -2.57
N GLU A 98 2.68 -2.00 -2.63
CA GLU A 98 2.91 -2.84 -3.81
C GLU A 98 1.68 -3.67 -4.18
N THR A 99 0.98 -4.20 -3.17
CA THR A 99 -0.16 -5.08 -3.40
C THR A 99 -1.34 -4.31 -4.02
N THR A 100 -1.87 -4.83 -5.13
CA THR A 100 -3.02 -4.23 -5.84
C THR A 100 -4.37 -4.48 -5.15
N SER A 101 -4.46 -5.49 -4.29
CA SER A 101 -5.68 -5.80 -3.52
C SER A 101 -5.88 -4.91 -2.29
N SER A 102 -4.87 -4.15 -1.87
CA SER A 102 -4.97 -3.21 -0.75
C SER A 102 -5.88 -2.03 -1.11
N SER A 103 -6.87 -1.75 -0.26
CA SER A 103 -7.79 -0.62 -0.46
C SER A 103 -7.07 0.73 -0.50
N PHE A 104 -7.66 1.71 -1.18
CA PHE A 104 -7.16 3.08 -1.21
C PHE A 104 -6.95 3.68 0.18
N GLU A 105 -7.87 3.43 1.11
CA GLU A 105 -7.81 3.92 2.49
C GLU A 105 -6.55 3.44 3.22
N HIS A 106 -6.24 2.15 3.12
CA HIS A 106 -5.02 1.57 3.70
C HIS A 106 -3.75 2.18 3.09
N LYS A 107 -3.70 2.31 1.76
CA LYS A 107 -2.55 2.95 1.09
C LYS A 107 -2.38 4.40 1.52
N TRP A 108 -3.47 5.13 1.64
CA TRP A 108 -3.46 6.53 2.09
C TRP A 108 -2.93 6.67 3.51
N MET A 109 -3.38 5.82 4.45
CA MET A 109 -2.87 5.80 5.83
C MET A 109 -1.37 5.50 5.89
N VAL A 110 -0.89 4.56 5.06
CA VAL A 110 0.55 4.24 4.95
C VAL A 110 1.35 5.44 4.44
N ILE A 111 0.89 6.12 3.38
CA ILE A 111 1.54 7.31 2.84
C ILE A 111 1.60 8.44 3.87
N GLN A 112 0.52 8.66 4.63
CA GLN A 112 0.51 9.64 5.72
C GLN A 112 1.53 9.29 6.81
N ALA A 113 1.61 8.01 7.20
CA ALA A 113 2.59 7.56 8.18
C ALA A 113 4.02 7.75 7.67
N LEU A 114 4.32 7.38 6.42
CA LEU A 114 5.63 7.62 5.79
C LEU A 114 5.99 9.10 5.74
N THR A 115 5.03 9.97 5.43
CA THR A 115 5.25 11.43 5.42
C THR A 115 5.70 11.93 6.79
N ARG A 116 5.10 11.41 7.87
CA ARG A 116 5.51 11.76 9.26
C ARG A 116 6.90 11.23 9.61
N ILE A 117 7.25 10.05 9.12
CA ILE A 117 8.58 9.45 9.33
C ILE A 117 9.64 10.26 8.57
N CYS A 118 9.35 10.65 7.33
CA CYS A 118 10.25 11.44 6.49
C CYS A 118 10.47 12.87 7.00
N ALA A 119 9.61 13.38 7.88
CA ALA A 119 9.82 14.66 8.55
C ALA A 119 10.99 14.61 9.56
N ASP A 120 11.38 13.42 10.05
CA ASP A 120 12.58 13.23 10.88
C ASP A 120 13.76 12.79 10.01
N ALA A 121 14.68 13.72 9.73
CA ALA A 121 15.87 13.46 8.90
C ALA A 121 16.71 12.29 9.43
N GLN A 122 16.76 12.07 10.75
CA GLN A 122 17.48 10.93 11.32
C GLN A 122 16.79 9.60 11.01
N SER A 123 15.45 9.57 11.06
CA SER A 123 14.69 8.37 10.66
C SER A 123 14.87 8.06 9.19
N VAL A 124 14.95 9.07 8.30
CA VAL A 124 15.23 8.87 6.87
C VAL A 124 16.62 8.29 6.63
N VAL A 125 17.64 8.83 7.31
CA VAL A 125 19.00 8.30 7.23
C VAL A 125 19.06 6.88 7.78
N ASP A 126 18.39 6.62 8.90
CA ASP A 126 18.33 5.28 9.47
C ASP A 126 17.64 4.31 8.50
N ILE A 127 16.54 4.72 7.86
CA ILE A 127 15.82 3.96 6.82
C ILE A 127 16.72 3.68 5.61
N TYR A 128 17.40 4.70 5.10
CA TYR A 128 18.27 4.61 3.94
C TYR A 128 19.52 3.75 4.20
N VAL A 129 20.20 3.98 5.33
CA VAL A 129 21.47 3.31 5.65
C VAL A 129 21.25 1.90 6.19
N ASN A 130 20.18 1.66 6.95
CA ASN A 130 19.96 0.37 7.61
C ASN A 130 18.90 -0.51 6.91
N TYR A 131 18.06 0.01 6.00
CA TYR A 131 16.89 -0.74 5.52
C TYR A 131 16.65 -0.75 4.00
N ASP A 132 17.29 0.11 3.19
CA ASP A 132 17.48 -0.23 1.77
C ASP A 132 18.48 0.67 1.02
N CYS A 133 19.50 0.03 0.44
CA CYS A 133 20.18 0.52 -0.76
C CYS A 133 19.88 -0.41 -1.95
N ASP A 134 18.64 -0.90 -2.03
CA ASP A 134 17.99 -1.31 -3.27
C ASP A 134 16.74 -0.44 -3.52
N LEU A 135 16.92 0.89 -3.44
CA LEU A 135 16.15 1.84 -4.25
C LEU A 135 16.51 1.74 -5.75
N SER A 136 16.73 0.53 -6.25
CA SER A 136 16.53 0.20 -7.68
C SER A 136 15.04 0.14 -8.03
N ALA A 137 14.20 0.88 -7.29
CA ALA A 137 13.03 1.56 -7.82
C ALA A 137 13.44 2.63 -8.87
N ALA A 138 14.23 2.23 -9.87
CA ALA A 138 13.87 2.61 -11.21
C ALA A 138 12.37 2.28 -11.35
N ASN A 139 11.57 3.29 -11.66
CA ASN A 139 10.17 3.17 -12.07
C ASN A 139 9.02 3.27 -11.04
N LEU A 140 9.19 3.74 -9.80
CA LEU A 140 8.01 4.22 -9.03
C LEU A 140 7.47 5.57 -9.55
N PHE A 141 8.31 6.35 -10.25
CA PHE A 141 7.88 7.55 -10.98
C PHE A 141 7.77 7.35 -12.50
N GLU A 142 8.46 6.37 -13.07
CA GLU A 142 8.53 6.18 -14.53
C GLU A 142 7.30 5.43 -15.09
N SER A 143 6.71 4.49 -14.33
CA SER A 143 5.53 3.71 -14.77
C SER A 143 4.21 4.52 -14.86
N ARG A 144 4.21 5.81 -14.50
CA ARG A 144 3.05 6.69 -14.69
C ARG A 144 3.15 7.63 -15.89
N SER A 145 4.36 7.87 -16.42
CA SER A 145 4.54 8.71 -17.62
C SER A 145 4.32 7.92 -18.92
N ASP A 146 4.55 6.61 -18.92
CA ASP A 146 4.47 5.80 -20.15
C ASP A 146 3.06 5.39 -20.57
N ARG A 147 2.03 5.67 -19.75
CA ARG A 147 0.62 5.43 -20.10
C ARG A 147 -0.13 6.68 -20.54
N ALA A 148 0.50 7.86 -20.51
CA ALA A 148 -0.10 9.11 -21.02
C ALA A 148 0.20 9.36 -22.50
N SER A 149 1.24 8.75 -23.06
CA SER A 149 1.63 8.90 -24.47
C SER A 149 0.80 8.04 -25.44
N ILE A 150 0.16 6.98 -24.96
CA ILE A 150 -0.66 6.06 -25.79
C ILE A 150 -2.08 6.62 -26.02
N LEU A 151 -2.49 7.71 -25.36
CA LEU A 151 -3.81 8.32 -25.53
C LEU A 151 -3.83 9.58 -26.43
N SER A 152 -2.73 9.89 -27.15
CA SER A 152 -2.65 11.05 -28.07
C SER A 152 -2.63 10.69 -29.57
N SER A 153 -2.98 9.46 -29.95
CA SER A 153 -3.34 9.15 -31.34
C SER A 153 -4.87 9.11 -31.46
N LYS A 154 -5.46 10.24 -31.87
CA LYS A 154 -6.90 10.43 -32.09
C LYS A 154 -7.52 9.33 -32.98
N PRO A 155 -8.70 8.80 -32.64
CA PRO A 155 -9.63 8.22 -33.62
C PRO A 155 -10.52 9.33 -34.20
N GLN A 156 -10.62 9.45 -35.53
CA GLN A 156 -11.71 10.19 -36.17
C GLN A 156 -12.74 9.20 -36.73
N GLU A 157 -13.95 9.24 -36.17
CA GLU A 157 -15.14 8.60 -36.73
C GLU A 157 -15.96 9.61 -37.57
N GLY A 158 -16.41 9.14 -38.75
CA GLY A 158 -17.79 9.29 -39.24
C GLY A 158 -18.13 10.49 -40.14
N LEU A 159 -18.61 10.22 -41.36
CA LEU A 159 -19.93 10.61 -41.93
C LEU A 159 -20.04 10.13 -43.41
N GLY A 160 -21.07 9.34 -43.77
CA GLY A 160 -21.37 8.86 -45.16
C GLY A 160 -22.20 9.84 -45.99
N PRO A 161 -22.98 9.46 -47.05
CA PRO A 161 -22.96 8.26 -47.91
C PRO A 161 -22.88 8.58 -49.44
N PHE A 162 -22.90 7.56 -50.31
CA PHE A 162 -23.10 7.57 -51.78
C PHE A 162 -22.01 8.19 -52.70
N HIS A 163 -21.24 7.35 -53.39
CA HIS A 163 -21.28 7.23 -54.87
C HIS A 163 -20.45 6.02 -55.35
N GLN A 164 -20.99 5.25 -56.29
CA GLN A 164 -20.42 4.01 -56.79
C GLN A 164 -19.80 4.22 -58.19
N SER A 165 -18.50 3.97 -58.28
CA SER A 165 -17.65 3.60 -59.46
C SER A 165 -17.45 4.64 -60.60
N PRO A 166 -16.34 4.53 -61.35
CA PRO A 166 -16.19 3.49 -62.37
C PRO A 166 -14.91 2.65 -62.31
N LYS A 167 -15.01 1.49 -62.97
CA LYS A 167 -14.14 0.33 -63.04
C LYS A 167 -12.91 0.53 -63.97
N LYS A 168 -11.83 -0.20 -63.69
CA LYS A 168 -10.88 -0.76 -64.69
C LYS A 168 -10.71 -2.23 -64.30
N GLU A 169 -11.48 -3.17 -64.85
CA GLU A 169 -11.33 -3.80 -66.17
C GLU A 169 -9.93 -4.38 -66.39
N TYR A 170 -9.75 -5.62 -65.94
CA TYR A 170 -8.86 -6.61 -66.55
C TYR A 170 -9.77 -7.67 -67.16
N ARG A 171 -9.59 -7.89 -68.46
CA ARG A 171 -10.47 -8.67 -69.34
C ARG A 171 -9.66 -9.84 -69.89
N ASP A 172 -10.17 -11.04 -69.70
CA ASP A 172 -10.01 -12.26 -70.53
C ASP A 172 -11.33 -13.01 -70.26
N VAL A 173 -12.40 -12.93 -71.08
CA VAL A 173 -12.65 -13.56 -72.40
C VAL A 173 -12.36 -15.07 -72.30
N GLU A 174 -13.28 -16.03 -72.40
CA GLU A 174 -14.47 -16.15 -73.25
C GLU A 174 -15.46 -17.17 -72.67
N GLU A 175 -16.68 -17.08 -73.19
CA GLU A 175 -17.92 -17.80 -72.91
C GLU A 175 -17.85 -19.34 -73.04
N ALA A 176 -18.70 -20.03 -72.27
CA ALA A 176 -19.71 -20.92 -72.86
C ALA A 176 -20.71 -21.41 -71.80
N ASN A 177 -21.98 -21.43 -72.21
CA ASN A 177 -23.18 -22.03 -71.61
C ASN A 177 -23.88 -21.23 -70.49
N PHE A 178 -25.15 -20.86 -70.62
CA PHE A 178 -26.24 -21.70 -71.13
C PHE A 178 -27.36 -20.82 -71.74
N GLY A 179 -27.76 -21.11 -72.98
CA GLY A 179 -29.05 -20.66 -73.49
C GLY A 179 -30.14 -21.63 -73.04
N MET A 180 -31.23 -21.07 -72.50
CA MET A 180 -32.55 -21.68 -72.26
C MET A 180 -32.63 -23.01 -71.51
#